data_AF-A0A957QXS7-F1
#
_entry.id   AF-A0A957QXS7-F1
#
_cell.length_a   1.000
_cell.length_b   1.000
_cell.length_c   1.000
_cell.angle_alpha   90.00
_cell.angle_beta   90.00
_cell.angle_gamma   90.00
#
_symmetry.space_group_name_H-M   'P 1'
#
loop_
_entity.id
_entity.type
_entity.pdbx_description
1 polymer ?
#
loop_
_entity_poly.entity_id
_entity_poly.type
_entity_poly.pdbx_seq_one_letter_code
_entity_poly.pdbx_strand_id
1 'polypeptide(L)'
;MGRFLMVGAGGFIGAILRYAISLWLAPLSERVGFPYGTFVANMLGCFLIGFLSGWVLARELSLEMRLLILTGFLGALTTFSTFGYESLALLRGEGVGYGLLNILLQL
;
A
#
# COMPACT_ATOMS: atom_id res chain seq x y z
N MET A 1 -7.64 9.07 23.60
CA MET A 1 -7.71 9.94 22.41
C MET A 1 -6.40 9.99 21.63
N GLY A 2 -5.24 10.27 22.27
CA GLY A 2 -3.95 10.44 21.56
C GLY A 2 -3.56 9.31 20.60
N ARG A 3 -3.82 8.05 20.95
CA ARG A 3 -3.57 6.89 20.07
C ARG A 3 -4.38 6.93 18.76
N PHE A 4 -5.66 7.29 18.81
CA PHE A 4 -6.49 7.43 17.61
C PHE A 4 -5.99 8.57 16.72
N LEU A 5 -5.52 9.67 17.31
CA LEU A 5 -4.93 10.77 16.55
C LEU A 5 -3.64 10.36 15.85
N MET A 6 -2.79 9.53 16.48
CA MET A 6 -1.57 9.00 15.86
C MET A 6 -1.88 8.09 14.67
N VAL A 7 -2.83 7.16 14.84
CA VAL A 7 -3.30 6.30 13.74
C VAL A 7 -3.89 7.14 12.61
N GLY A 8 -4.76 8.10 12.95
CA GLY A 8 -5.40 8.97 11.97
C GLY A 8 -4.42 9.85 11.20
N ALA A 9 -3.45 10.47 11.88
CA ALA A 9 -2.42 11.30 11.25
C ALA A 9 -1.54 10.50 10.29
N GLY A 10 -1.06 9.32 10.73
CA GLY A 10 -0.35 8.40 9.86
C GLY A 10 -1.20 7.96 8.67
N GLY A 11 -2.46 7.57 8.93
CA GLY A 11 -3.40 7.09 7.93
C GLY A 11 -3.71 8.13 6.85
N PHE A 12 -3.88 9.39 7.24
CA PHE A 12 -4.06 10.51 6.31
C PHE A 12 -2.86 10.64 5.35
N ILE A 13 -1.64 10.65 5.90
CA ILE A 13 -0.42 10.75 5.10
C ILE A 13 -0.27 9.55 4.16
N GLY A 14 -0.50 8.33 4.67
CA GLY A 14 -0.38 7.09 3.90
C GLY A 14 -1.39 7.03 2.75
N ALA A 15 -2.65 7.39 3.01
CA ALA A 15 -3.70 7.42 2.00
C ALA A 15 -3.42 8.46 0.90
N ILE A 16 -2.97 9.67 1.27
CA ILE A 16 -2.60 10.71 0.30
C ILE A 16 -1.43 10.25 -0.55
N LEU A 17 -0.39 9.67 0.05
CA LEU A 17 0.77 9.19 -0.70
C LEU A 17 0.39 8.06 -1.66
N ARG A 18 -0.43 7.09 -1.23
CA ARG A 18 -0.97 6.04 -2.10
C ARG A 18 -1.75 6.63 -3.28
N TYR A 19 -2.59 7.64 -3.02
CA TYR A 19 -3.33 8.31 -4.07
C TYR A 19 -2.41 9.06 -5.04
N ALA A 20 -1.41 9.77 -4.53
CA ALA A 20 -0.42 10.46 -5.35
C ALA A 20 0.39 9.49 -6.25
N ILE A 21 0.82 8.34 -5.71
CA ILE A 21 1.48 7.28 -6.48
C ILE A 21 0.55 6.77 -7.59
N SER A 22 -0.74 6.58 -7.27
CA SER A 22 -1.74 6.13 -8.24
C SER A 22 -1.92 7.13 -9.38
N LEU A 23 -2.01 8.43 -9.07
CA LEU A 23 -2.09 9.49 -10.09
C LEU A 23 -0.83 9.54 -10.95
N TRP A 24 0.35 9.45 -10.33
CA TRP A 24 1.62 9.54 -11.05
C TRP A 24 1.83 8.36 -12.01
N LEU A 25 1.34 7.17 -11.64
CA LEU A 25 1.46 5.94 -12.44
C LEU A 25 0.22 5.64 -13.29
N ALA A 26 -0.82 6.49 -13.28
CA ALA A 26 -2.02 6.30 -14.08
C ALA A 26 -1.71 6.19 -15.59
N PRO A 27 -0.89 7.08 -16.21
CA PRO A 27 -0.60 6.97 -17.65
C PRO A 27 0.10 5.66 -18.03
N LEU A 28 0.95 5.14 -17.14
CA LEU A 28 1.62 3.86 -17.35
C LEU A 28 0.63 2.69 -17.21
N SER A 29 -0.25 2.78 -16.21
CA SER A 29 -1.27 1.76 -15.95
C SER A 29 -2.25 1.64 -17.10
N GLU A 30 -2.69 2.77 -17.66
CA GLU A 30 -3.57 2.81 -18.83
C GLU A 30 -2.89 2.26 -20.09
N ARG A 31 -1.63 2.62 -20.33
CA ARG A 31 -0.89 2.17 -21.52
C ARG A 31 -0.60 0.68 -21.53
N VAL A 32 -0.30 0.10 -20.36
CA VAL A 32 0.12 -1.31 -20.23
C VAL A 32 -1.05 -2.22 -19.85
N GLY A 33 -2.08 -1.69 -19.20
CA GLY A 33 -3.21 -2.47 -18.67
C GLY A 33 -2.92 -3.15 -17.32
N PHE A 34 -1.90 -2.69 -16.58
CA PHE A 34 -1.50 -3.25 -15.28
C PHE A 34 -1.59 -2.18 -14.17
N PRO A 35 -2.07 -2.50 -12.95
CA PRO A 35 -2.30 -1.52 -11.89
C PRO A 35 -1.02 -1.12 -11.17
N TYR A 36 -0.13 -0.38 -11.86
CA TYR A 36 1.16 0.03 -11.31
C TYR A 36 1.03 0.92 -10.07
N GLY A 37 -0.02 1.75 -9.99
CA GLY A 37 -0.29 2.58 -8.83
C GLY A 37 -0.39 1.77 -7.53
N THR A 38 -1.32 0.82 -7.50
CA THR A 38 -1.53 -0.09 -6.36
C THR A 38 -0.31 -0.97 -6.11
N PHE A 39 0.26 -1.55 -7.17
CA PHE A 39 1.43 -2.41 -7.07
C PHE A 39 2.61 -1.71 -6.40
N VAL A 40 2.97 -0.52 -6.86
CA VAL A 40 4.10 0.25 -6.31
C VAL A 40 3.81 0.69 -4.88
N ALA A 41 2.61 1.17 -4.58
CA ALA A 41 2.25 1.57 -3.22
C ALA A 41 2.35 0.38 -2.24
N ASN A 42 1.85 -0.79 -2.63
CA ASN A 42 1.92 -2.02 -1.83
C ASN A 42 3.36 -2.50 -1.64
N MET A 43 4.14 -2.59 -2.72
CA MET A 43 5.54 -3.04 -2.64
C MET A 43 6.40 -2.09 -1.79
N LEU A 44 6.26 -0.78 -1.97
CA LEU A 44 6.96 0.21 -1.14
C LEU A 44 6.53 0.11 0.32
N GLY A 45 5.23 0.00 0.59
CA GLY A 45 4.70 -0.14 1.94
C GLY A 45 5.21 -1.40 2.63
N CYS A 46 5.13 -2.57 1.98
CA CYS A 46 5.62 -3.84 2.51
C CYS A 46 7.14 -3.83 2.76
N PHE A 47 7.92 -3.28 1.82
CA PHE A 47 9.37 -3.09 2.01
C PHE A 47 9.66 -2.22 3.23
N LEU A 48 8.96 -1.09 3.37
CA LEU A 48 9.11 -0.19 4.51
C LEU A 48 8.67 -0.85 5.82
N ILE A 49 7.62 -1.68 5.82
CA ILE A 49 7.22 -2.45 7.01
C ILE A 49 8.33 -3.42 7.41
N GLY A 50 8.92 -4.16 6.47
CA GLY A 50 10.03 -5.08 6.74
C GLY A 50 11.24 -4.36 7.31
N PHE A 51 11.65 -3.24 6.69
CA PHE A 51 12.79 -2.44 7.15
C PHE A 51 12.53 -1.79 8.52
N LEU A 52 11.38 -1.14 8.67
CA LEU A 52 11.06 -0.38 9.88
C LEU A 52 10.66 -1.26 11.04
N SER A 53 10.07 -2.43 10.83
CA SER A 53 9.76 -3.36 11.94
C SER A 53 11.03 -3.80 12.67
N GLY A 54 12.10 -4.12 11.94
CA GLY A 54 13.42 -4.40 12.54
C GLY A 54 13.98 -3.21 13.32
N TRP A 55 13.89 -2.00 12.74
CA TRP A 55 14.37 -0.77 13.40
C TRP A 55 13.55 -0.36 14.62
N VAL A 56 12.22 -0.51 14.56
CA VAL A 56 11.25 -0.24 15.62
C VAL A 56 11.43 -1.19 16.79
N LEU A 57 11.70 -2.47 16.52
CA LEU A 57 11.99 -3.47 17.54
C LEU A 57 13.35 -3.20 18.20
N ALA A 58 14.35 -2.74 17.44
CA ALA A 58 15.68 -2.48 17.95
C ALA A 58 15.83 -1.20 18.80
N ARG A 59 14.92 -0.22 18.66
CA ARG A 59 15.06 1.12 19.28
C ARG A 59 14.01 1.47 20.34
N GLU A 60 13.27 0.50 20.86
CA GLU A 60 12.23 0.72 21.88
C GLU A 60 11.29 1.91 21.59
N LEU A 61 10.88 2.06 20.32
CA LEU A 61 9.97 3.15 19.95
C LEU A 61 8.67 3.10 20.75
N SER A 62 8.20 4.29 21.17
CA SER A 62 6.94 4.44 21.91
C SER A 62 5.77 3.85 21.13
N LEU A 63 4.74 3.41 21.86
CA LEU A 63 3.55 2.82 21.26
C LEU A 63 2.88 3.80 20.28
N GLU A 64 2.86 5.08 20.60
CA GLU A 64 2.32 6.16 19.76
C GLU A 64 3.02 6.22 18.40
N MET A 65 4.36 6.12 18.39
CA MET A 65 5.14 6.16 17.15
C MET A 65 4.93 4.89 16.32
N ARG A 66 4.79 3.74 16.98
CA ARG A 66 4.43 2.48 16.31
C ARG A 66 3.06 2.56 15.64
N LEU A 67 2.08 3.14 16.34
CA LEU A 67 0.73 3.34 15.81
C LEU A 67 0.71 4.33 14.64
N LEU A 68 1.47 5.43 14.72
CA LEU A 68 1.57 6.40 13.65
C LEU A 68 2.19 5.78 12.39
N ILE A 69 3.32 5.07 12.54
CA ILE A 69 4.09 4.56 11.40
C ILE A 69 3.50 3.27 10.85
N LEU A 70 3.35 2.23 11.68
CA LEU A 70 3.00 0.89 11.21
C LEU A 70 1.50 0.81 10.92
N THR A 71 0.66 1.17 11.88
CA THR A 71 -0.79 1.05 11.75
C THR A 71 -1.39 2.15 10.88
N GLY A 72 -0.98 3.40 11.10
CA GLY A 72 -1.47 4.55 10.36
C GLY A 72 -0.87 4.64 8.96
N PHE A 73 0.38 5.08 8.87
CA PHE A 73 1.01 5.42 7.59
C PHE A 73 1.17 4.21 6.66
N LEU A 74 1.88 3.18 7.09
CA LEU A 74 2.12 2.00 6.24
C LEU A 74 0.84 1.19 6.00
N GLY A 75 -0.03 1.12 7.01
CA GLY A 75 -1.35 0.50 6.88
C GLY A 75 -2.24 1.18 5.83
N ALA A 76 -2.21 2.51 5.72
CA ALA A 76 -3.01 3.24 4.72
C ALA A 76 -2.31 3.42 3.36
N LEU A 77 -0.97 3.35 3.34
CA LEU A 77 -0.17 3.33 2.11
C LEU A 77 -0.38 2.02 1.33
N THR A 78 -0.59 0.91 2.04
CA THR A 78 -0.92 -0.39 1.44
C THR A 78 -2.44 -0.58 1.35
N THR A 79 -2.90 -1.43 0.43
CA THR A 79 -4.33 -1.72 0.24
C THR A 79 -4.56 -3.11 -0.35
N PHE A 80 -5.26 -3.97 0.39
CA PHE A 80 -5.69 -5.28 -0.10
C PHE A 80 -7.00 -5.21 -0.89
N SER A 81 -7.90 -4.31 -0.51
CA SER A 81 -9.21 -4.17 -1.16
C SER A 81 -9.10 -3.67 -2.59
N THR A 82 -8.22 -2.69 -2.85
CA THR A 82 -7.96 -2.19 -4.21
C THR A 82 -7.27 -3.26 -5.05
N PHE A 83 -6.24 -3.92 -4.50
CA PHE A 83 -5.57 -5.06 -5.14
C PHE A 83 -6.56 -6.16 -5.55
N GLY A 84 -7.47 -6.56 -4.65
CA GLY A 84 -8.46 -7.61 -4.92
C GLY A 84 -9.46 -7.20 -6.00
N TYR A 85 -9.93 -5.95 -5.98
CA TYR A 85 -10.82 -5.43 -7.00
C TYR A 85 -10.16 -5.40 -8.39
N GLU A 86 -8.94 -4.86 -8.49
CA GLU A 86 -8.20 -4.76 -9.75
C GLU A 86 -7.87 -6.15 -10.30
N SER A 87 -7.45 -7.09 -9.45
CA SER A 87 -7.17 -8.47 -9.85
C SER A 87 -8.42 -9.14 -10.41
N LEU A 88 -9.57 -8.98 -9.74
CA LEU A 88 -10.83 -9.54 -10.20
C LEU A 88 -11.30 -8.89 -11.51
N ALA A 89 -11.10 -7.57 -11.67
CA ALA A 89 -11.42 -6.86 -12.90
C ALA A 89 -10.58 -7.38 -14.08
N LEU A 90 -9.28 -7.58 -13.88
CA LEU A 90 -8.36 -8.14 -14.89
C LEU A 90 -8.73 -9.58 -15.27
N LEU A 91 -9.07 -10.43 -14.29
CA LEU A 91 -9.48 -11.81 -14.52
C LEU A 91 -10.82 -11.94 -15.24
N ARG A 92 -11.72 -10.96 -15.10
CA ARG A 92 -13.01 -10.92 -15.79
C ARG A 92 -12.95 -10.32 -17.19
N GLY A 93 -11.96 -9.46 -17.44
CA GLY A 93 -11.70 -8.87 -18.75
C GLY A 93 -10.75 -9.70 -19.60
N GLU A 94 -10.16 -9.07 -20.61
CA GLU A 94 -9.15 -9.69 -21.49
C GLU A 94 -7.76 -9.75 -20.83
N GLY A 95 -7.59 -9.15 -19.65
CA GLY A 95 -6.33 -9.01 -18.93
C GLY A 95 -5.94 -10.17 -18.01
N VAL A 96 -6.39 -11.40 -18.28
CA VAL A 96 -6.23 -12.56 -17.37
C VAL A 96 -4.76 -12.78 -16.97
N GLY A 97 -3.83 -12.67 -17.91
CA GLY A 97 -2.39 -12.81 -17.63
C GLY A 97 -1.88 -11.79 -16.62
N TYR A 98 -2.29 -10.52 -16.76
CA TYR A 98 -1.96 -9.49 -15.79
C TYR A 98 -2.69 -9.68 -14.46
N GLY A 99 -3.92 -10.20 -14.47
CA GLY A 99 -4.63 -10.56 -13.24
C GLY A 99 -3.89 -11.61 -12.42
N LEU A 100 -3.42 -12.68 -13.07
CA LEU A 100 -2.60 -13.72 -12.42
C LEU A 100 -1.26 -13.17 -11.95
N LEU A 101 -0.57 -12.37 -12.78
CA LEU A 101 0.68 -11.72 -12.39
C LEU A 101 0.49 -10.82 -11.17
N ASN A 102 -0.57 -10.02 -11.14
CA ASN A 102 -0.87 -9.13 -10.02
C ASN A 102 -1.06 -9.90 -8.71
N ILE A 103 -1.80 -11.01 -8.78
CA ILE A 103 -2.01 -11.93 -7.66
C ILE A 103 -0.69 -12.54 -7.18
N LEU A 104 0.11 -13.11 -8.10
CA LEU A 104 1.37 -13.77 -7.76
C LEU A 104 2.41 -12.82 -7.15
N LEU A 105 2.43 -11.56 -7.57
CA LEU A 105 3.40 -10.59 -7.08
C LEU A 105 3.00 -9.92 -5.76
N GLN A 106 1.73 -9.95 -5.38
CA GLN A 106 1.20 -9.22 -4.21
C GLN A 106 0.61 -10.10 -3.10
N LEU A 107 0.71 -11.43 -3.23
CA LEU A 107 0.46 -12.41 -2.18
C LEU A 107 1.73 -12.73 -1.40
#